data_AF-A0A838IGA0-F1
#
_entry.id   AF-A0A838IGA0-F1
#
_cell.length_a   1.000
_cell.length_b   1.000
_cell.length_c   1.000
_cell.angle_alpha   90.00
_cell.angle_beta   90.00
_cell.angle_gamma   90.00
#
_symmetry.space_group_name_H-M   'P 1'
#
loop_
_entity.id
_entity.type
_entity.pdbx_description
1 polymer ?
#
loop_
_entity_poly.entity_id
_entity_poly.type
_entity_poly.pdbx_seq_one_letter_code
_entity_poly.pdbx_strand_id
1 'polypeptide(L)'
;MRTKHIALMIVVMVFMASLVACSSPTRRGKGGGTSDDVVDEASSVDDASFEDIFWPDLGGEPDADNPLPTLCGNGVLDPNETCDPAIASGPGACPTECATDDLCLIARLVGDPLACRARCALEPITECRHNDGCCAVGCTAAQDNDCSASCGDGILDQNENCDPGIPSGPGACPTSCSTSDACTDASLVGSAPNCTARCTLQSKTACIDGDGCCPSGCHSGNDNDCTAVCGNGIVEPGESCDGNCPTSCTGNACTSYAMSGSPANCNVVCTSSPITLCRDNDGCCPSGCTSANDNNCVPNQTGSATGSPCTSAATCSGGASATCASADFKDGYCTRSCTDTTNCPGGSHCAALNTTENMCIKSCTLDSHCRSDGYRCYDPNGGTTLGCWPSGLGNGAVGAACAGVYQCAGGNNAVCIHAWSGGYCSLKCVAGDGTCPTGSICDGFIYAPNRCLKSCTSGLNCRPGYNCSTTFFFGDVCTGS
;
A
#
# COMPACT_ATOMS: atom_id res chain seq x y z
N MET A 1 -13.88 10.49 -45.76
CA MET A 1 -12.70 11.39 -45.79
C MET A 1 -12.02 11.26 -44.43
N ARG A 2 -10.70 11.12 -44.25
CA ARG A 2 -9.54 10.98 -45.15
C ARG A 2 -8.56 9.93 -44.53
N THR A 3 -7.48 9.60 -45.26
CA THR A 3 -6.33 8.75 -44.84
C THR A 3 -5.63 9.25 -43.55
N LYS A 4 -4.97 8.48 -42.66
CA LYS A 4 -4.14 7.23 -42.70
C LYS A 4 -2.61 7.50 -42.86
N HIS A 5 -1.78 6.79 -42.04
CA HIS A 5 -0.30 6.59 -42.08
C HIS A 5 0.65 7.54 -41.29
N ILE A 6 1.47 7.03 -40.32
CA ILE A 6 2.92 6.59 -40.32
C ILE A 6 3.84 7.71 -39.77
N ALA A 7 4.96 7.53 -39.03
CA ALA A 7 5.83 6.39 -38.64
C ALA A 7 5.88 6.19 -37.08
N LEU A 8 6.57 5.24 -36.39
CA LEU A 8 7.72 4.31 -36.57
C LEU A 8 9.11 4.79 -36.05
N MET A 9 9.86 3.90 -35.35
CA MET A 9 11.16 4.12 -34.68
C MET A 9 12.40 3.98 -35.58
N ILE A 10 13.54 4.57 -35.16
CA ILE A 10 14.92 4.11 -35.50
C ILE A 10 15.80 4.14 -34.24
N VAL A 11 16.75 3.20 -34.13
CA VAL A 11 17.70 3.01 -33.02
C VAL A 11 19.11 3.48 -33.43
N VAL A 12 19.87 4.06 -32.49
CA VAL A 12 21.34 4.16 -32.58
C VAL A 12 21.97 3.76 -31.24
N MET A 13 22.86 2.77 -31.25
CA MET A 13 23.85 2.51 -30.19
C MET A 13 25.21 3.05 -30.63
N VAL A 14 26.00 3.57 -29.69
CA VAL A 14 27.45 3.75 -29.81
C VAL A 14 28.11 3.23 -28.52
N PHE A 15 29.37 2.80 -28.62
CA PHE A 15 30.08 1.94 -27.67
C PHE A 15 31.41 2.59 -27.21
N MET A 16 32.04 2.04 -26.16
CA MET A 16 33.43 2.30 -25.69
C MET A 16 33.69 3.66 -25.01
N ALA A 17 34.60 3.81 -24.03
CA ALA A 17 35.34 2.83 -23.19
C ALA A 17 36.09 3.53 -22.01
N SER A 18 36.65 2.71 -21.11
CA SER A 18 37.83 3.00 -20.25
C SER A 18 37.66 4.05 -19.12
N LEU A 19 37.73 3.65 -17.84
CA LEU A 19 38.91 3.29 -17.02
C LEU A 19 39.78 4.50 -16.60
N VAL A 20 39.78 4.81 -15.29
CA VAL A 20 40.91 4.70 -14.34
C VAL A 20 40.47 5.27 -12.98
N ALA A 21 40.97 4.70 -11.87
CA ALA A 21 40.67 5.15 -10.51
C ALA A 21 41.84 5.93 -9.89
N CYS A 22 41.56 6.82 -8.91
CA CYS A 22 42.53 7.14 -7.87
C CYS A 22 41.91 7.74 -6.58
N SER A 23 42.11 7.01 -5.47
CA SER A 23 42.57 7.51 -4.17
C SER A 23 41.90 8.73 -3.51
N SER A 24 41.13 8.45 -2.45
CA SER A 24 40.99 9.36 -1.30
C SER A 24 42.34 9.55 -0.57
N PRO A 25 42.53 10.64 0.20
CA PRO A 25 42.95 10.42 1.59
C PRO A 25 42.34 11.38 2.65
N THR A 26 41.98 10.77 3.79
CA THR A 26 42.04 11.31 5.18
C THR A 26 41.37 12.65 5.57
N ARG A 27 40.40 12.57 6.49
CA ARG A 27 39.97 13.68 7.37
C ARG A 27 40.99 13.96 8.49
N ARG A 28 41.35 15.23 8.71
CA ARG A 28 41.68 15.90 10.01
C ARG A 28 41.47 17.41 9.85
N GLY A 29 41.01 18.21 10.82
CA GLY A 29 40.40 17.87 12.11
C GLY A 29 40.72 18.85 13.25
N LYS A 30 39.68 19.55 13.77
CA LYS A 30 39.62 20.45 14.96
C LYS A 30 40.21 21.87 14.87
N GLY A 31 39.55 22.79 15.62
CA GLY A 31 40.01 24.14 15.99
C GLY A 31 39.48 25.24 15.06
N GLY A 32 38.57 26.13 15.46
CA GLY A 32 37.95 26.35 16.78
C GLY A 32 38.63 27.48 17.55
N GLY A 33 38.25 28.73 17.27
CA GLY A 33 38.74 29.93 17.94
C GLY A 33 37.58 30.85 18.35
N THR A 34 37.72 31.50 19.50
CA THR A 34 36.80 32.53 20.01
C THR A 34 37.23 33.93 19.57
N SER A 35 36.41 34.93 19.86
CA SER A 35 36.72 36.37 19.79
C SER A 35 37.95 36.73 20.66
N ASP A 36 38.63 37.87 20.46
CA ASP A 36 38.16 39.24 20.74
C ASP A 36 38.80 40.31 19.83
N ASP A 37 38.45 41.59 20.05
CA ASP A 37 38.67 42.75 19.18
C ASP A 37 40.14 43.20 18.98
N VAL A 38 40.38 43.97 17.90
CA VAL A 38 40.93 45.35 17.98
C VAL A 38 40.85 46.08 16.61
N VAL A 39 40.74 47.41 16.66
CA VAL A 39 40.73 48.40 15.56
C VAL A 39 42.06 48.40 14.73
N ASP A 40 42.19 48.94 13.51
CA ASP A 40 41.85 50.30 13.06
C ASP A 40 41.95 50.49 11.52
N GLU A 41 41.49 51.65 11.03
CA GLU A 41 41.95 52.40 9.84
C GLU A 41 42.38 51.66 8.54
N ALA A 42 41.61 51.84 7.45
CA ALA A 42 42.06 52.59 6.26
C ALA A 42 40.95 52.69 5.18
N SER A 43 40.86 53.84 4.50
CA SER A 43 39.96 54.06 3.36
C SER A 43 40.73 54.40 2.08
N SER A 44 40.31 53.83 0.96
CA SER A 44 40.52 54.38 -0.38
C SER A 44 39.50 53.80 -1.35
N VAL A 45 38.79 54.67 -2.06
CA VAL A 45 37.89 54.30 -3.17
C VAL A 45 38.69 54.02 -4.44
N ASP A 46 38.09 53.26 -5.38
CA ASP A 46 37.84 53.78 -6.72
C ASP A 46 36.73 52.96 -7.42
N ASP A 47 35.92 53.66 -8.21
CA ASP A 47 34.76 53.19 -9.00
C ASP A 47 35.25 52.77 -10.42
N ALA A 48 34.55 52.05 -11.30
CA ALA A 48 33.16 51.60 -11.35
C ALA A 48 32.97 50.46 -12.38
N SER A 49 31.76 49.88 -12.42
CA SER A 49 31.09 49.30 -13.61
C SER A 49 31.66 48.01 -14.27
N PHE A 50 30.89 47.18 -14.99
CA PHE A 50 29.45 46.85 -15.01
C PHE A 50 29.29 45.59 -15.90
N GLU A 51 28.20 44.82 -15.72
CA GLU A 51 27.97 43.48 -16.33
C GLU A 51 28.97 42.42 -15.78
N ASP A 52 28.54 41.24 -15.32
CA ASP A 52 27.53 40.37 -15.90
C ASP A 52 26.64 39.63 -14.87
N ILE A 53 25.54 39.01 -15.34
CA ILE A 53 24.53 38.34 -14.50
C ILE A 53 24.98 36.93 -14.11
N PHE A 54 25.07 36.63 -12.80
CA PHE A 54 25.27 35.26 -12.30
C PHE A 54 24.18 34.83 -11.30
N TRP A 55 23.45 33.78 -11.69
CA TRP A 55 22.55 33.03 -10.81
C TRP A 55 23.38 32.01 -10.01
N PRO A 56 23.28 31.93 -8.68
CA PRO A 56 23.87 30.85 -7.90
C PRO A 56 23.05 29.56 -8.00
N ASP A 57 23.55 28.66 -8.84
CA ASP A 57 23.44 27.19 -8.82
C ASP A 57 22.46 26.56 -7.78
N LEU A 58 21.29 26.09 -8.25
CA LEU A 58 20.37 25.26 -7.47
C LEU A 58 20.78 23.78 -7.57
N GLY A 59 21.82 23.41 -6.82
CA GLY A 59 22.49 22.10 -6.87
C GLY A 59 22.55 21.32 -5.54
N GLY A 60 21.60 21.52 -4.63
CA GLY A 60 21.53 20.81 -3.34
C GLY A 60 20.32 19.88 -3.23
N GLU A 61 20.52 18.66 -2.73
CA GLU A 61 19.43 17.77 -2.32
C GLU A 61 18.81 18.29 -0.99
N PRO A 62 17.49 18.13 -0.75
CA PRO A 62 16.82 18.78 0.38
C PRO A 62 17.09 18.09 1.72
N ASP A 63 17.75 18.81 2.64
CA ASP A 63 17.80 18.47 4.06
C ASP A 63 16.41 18.61 4.71
N ALA A 64 16.00 17.64 5.51
CA ALA A 64 14.64 17.57 6.10
C ALA A 64 14.42 18.49 7.31
N ASP A 65 15.48 19.13 7.83
CA ASP A 65 15.47 19.90 9.09
C ASP A 65 15.42 21.43 8.90
N ASN A 66 15.24 21.92 7.66
CA ASN A 66 15.18 23.36 7.37
C ASN A 66 13.94 23.69 6.52
N PRO A 67 12.90 24.35 7.08
CA PRO A 67 11.75 24.78 6.29
C PRO A 67 12.18 25.78 5.21
N LEU A 68 11.58 25.65 4.03
CA LEU A 68 11.82 26.55 2.89
C LEU A 68 11.48 28.01 3.28
N PRO A 69 12.12 29.01 2.65
CA PRO A 69 11.76 30.41 2.85
C PRO A 69 10.28 30.61 2.47
N THR A 70 9.44 30.93 3.45
CA THR A 70 8.00 31.16 3.30
C THR A 70 7.76 32.20 2.22
N LEU A 71 7.04 31.81 1.16
CA LEU A 71 7.01 32.56 -0.10
C LEU A 71 5.62 33.08 -0.40
N CYS A 72 5.29 34.20 0.23
CA CYS A 72 4.03 34.90 0.03
C CYS A 72 3.63 35.06 -1.45
N GLY A 73 2.42 34.65 -1.79
CA GLY A 73 1.90 34.61 -3.16
C GLY A 73 2.17 33.29 -3.89
N ASN A 74 2.44 32.19 -3.15
CA ASN A 74 2.63 30.86 -3.72
C ASN A 74 1.32 30.06 -3.90
N GLY A 75 0.22 30.51 -3.29
CA GLY A 75 -1.09 29.85 -3.38
C GLY A 75 -1.37 28.78 -2.31
N VAL A 76 -0.54 28.69 -1.26
CA VAL A 76 -0.79 27.91 -0.04
C VAL A 76 -0.56 28.78 1.20
N LEU A 77 -1.15 28.42 2.34
CA LEU A 77 -0.98 29.16 3.59
C LEU A 77 0.22 28.60 4.36
N ASP A 78 1.37 29.28 4.30
CA ASP A 78 2.59 28.84 5.00
C ASP A 78 2.51 29.10 6.53
N PRO A 79 3.22 28.35 7.40
CA PRO A 79 3.06 28.42 8.87
C PRO A 79 3.38 29.75 9.57
N ASN A 80 3.91 30.75 8.85
CA ASN A 80 4.19 32.10 9.37
C ASN A 80 3.32 33.19 8.69
N GLU A 81 2.34 32.78 7.88
CA GLU A 81 1.49 33.67 7.09
C GLU A 81 0.09 33.76 7.70
N THR A 82 -0.51 34.95 7.61
CA THR A 82 -1.90 35.19 8.05
C THR A 82 -2.89 34.90 6.93
N CYS A 83 -2.43 35.03 5.69
CA CYS A 83 -3.16 34.78 4.46
C CYS A 83 -2.17 34.75 3.29
N ASP A 84 -2.54 34.13 2.17
CA ASP A 84 -1.84 34.20 0.88
C ASP A 84 -2.71 34.93 -0.17
N PRO A 85 -2.13 35.83 -1.00
CA PRO A 85 -2.86 36.64 -1.99
C PRO A 85 -3.11 35.93 -3.34
N ALA A 86 -2.53 34.75 -3.57
CA ALA A 86 -2.79 33.93 -4.75
C ALA A 86 -3.92 32.89 -4.52
N ILE A 87 -4.26 32.58 -3.26
CA ILE A 87 -5.51 31.89 -2.91
C ILE A 87 -6.70 32.80 -3.22
N ALA A 88 -7.44 32.47 -4.29
CA ALA A 88 -8.47 33.37 -4.85
C ALA A 88 -9.70 33.62 -3.95
N SER A 89 -10.05 32.68 -3.06
CA SER A 89 -11.15 32.83 -2.08
C SER A 89 -11.17 31.66 -1.09
N GLY A 90 -11.69 31.88 0.12
CA GLY A 90 -11.88 30.85 1.14
C GLY A 90 -10.81 30.88 2.24
N PRO A 91 -10.70 29.82 3.06
CA PRO A 91 -9.70 29.72 4.12
C PRO A 91 -8.27 29.95 3.58
N GLY A 92 -7.53 30.85 4.22
CA GLY A 92 -6.18 31.25 3.80
C GLY A 92 -6.11 32.38 2.76
N ALA A 93 -7.21 32.77 2.10
CA ALA A 93 -7.19 33.90 1.16
C ALA A 93 -7.02 35.25 1.88
N CYS A 94 -6.22 36.16 1.32
CA CYS A 94 -6.08 37.51 1.89
C CYS A 94 -7.36 38.35 1.74
N PRO A 95 -7.86 38.95 2.83
CA PRO A 95 -9.06 39.79 2.76
C PRO A 95 -8.80 41.09 2.00
N THR A 96 -9.67 41.39 1.03
CA THR A 96 -9.66 42.64 0.25
C THR A 96 -10.61 43.70 0.81
N GLU A 97 -11.64 43.26 1.55
CA GLU A 97 -12.59 44.10 2.27
C GLU A 97 -12.89 43.48 3.65
N CYS A 98 -13.34 44.31 4.59
CA CYS A 98 -13.65 43.92 5.96
C CYS A 98 -14.99 44.52 6.37
N ALA A 99 -15.88 43.68 6.90
CA ALA A 99 -17.21 44.06 7.39
C ALA A 99 -17.49 43.40 8.75
N THR A 100 -18.49 43.90 9.46
CA THR A 100 -18.98 43.37 10.74
C THR A 100 -20.47 43.69 10.86
N ASP A 101 -21.23 42.76 11.43
CA ASP A 101 -22.66 42.95 11.74
C ASP A 101 -22.87 43.64 13.11
N ASP A 102 -21.81 43.74 13.93
CA ASP A 102 -21.82 44.52 15.18
C ASP A 102 -21.64 46.01 14.88
N LEU A 103 -22.71 46.78 15.11
CA LEU A 103 -22.77 48.23 14.88
C LEU A 103 -21.79 49.03 15.76
N CYS A 104 -21.32 48.47 16.88
CA CYS A 104 -20.34 49.11 17.75
C CYS A 104 -18.88 48.91 17.33
N LEU A 105 -18.62 48.15 16.27
CA LEU A 105 -17.28 47.83 15.80
C LEU A 105 -17.05 48.37 14.39
N ILE A 106 -15.89 49.01 14.17
CA ILE A 106 -15.42 49.39 12.85
C ILE A 106 -14.42 48.33 12.37
N ALA A 107 -14.82 47.54 11.37
CA ALA A 107 -13.93 46.60 10.72
C ALA A 107 -12.94 47.31 9.79
N ARG A 108 -11.64 47.03 9.95
CA ARG A 108 -10.55 47.61 9.16
C ARG A 108 -9.59 46.55 8.67
N LEU A 109 -9.16 46.67 7.42
CA LEU A 109 -8.06 45.90 6.88
C LEU A 109 -6.74 46.43 7.45
N VAL A 110 -5.95 45.55 8.08
CA VAL A 110 -4.63 45.87 8.66
C VAL A 110 -3.57 44.87 8.26
N GLY A 111 -2.32 45.33 8.15
CA GLY A 111 -1.23 44.56 7.54
C GLY A 111 -1.18 44.74 6.03
N ASP A 112 -0.29 44.01 5.38
CA ASP A 112 -0.04 44.09 3.93
C ASP A 112 -0.31 42.71 3.28
N PRO A 113 -1.18 42.61 2.26
CA PRO A 113 -1.45 41.35 1.57
C PRO A 113 -0.26 40.89 0.72
N LEU A 114 0.62 41.79 0.26
CA LEU A 114 1.85 41.44 -0.45
C LEU A 114 2.96 40.95 0.49
N ALA A 115 2.75 41.07 1.81
CA ALA A 115 3.61 40.52 2.84
C ALA A 115 2.94 39.40 3.65
N CYS A 116 1.79 38.89 3.18
CA CYS A 116 1.02 37.78 3.75
C CYS A 116 0.62 37.98 5.22
N ARG A 117 0.31 39.24 5.57
CA ARG A 117 -0.03 39.70 6.94
C ARG A 117 -1.35 40.47 7.01
N ALA A 118 -2.08 40.54 5.90
CA ALA A 118 -3.39 41.19 5.83
C ALA A 118 -4.42 40.41 6.65
N ARG A 119 -5.16 41.12 7.49
CA ARG A 119 -6.30 40.60 8.27
C ARG A 119 -7.28 41.72 8.57
N CYS A 120 -8.51 41.35 8.90
CA CYS A 120 -9.44 42.30 9.51
C CYS A 120 -9.12 42.48 11.00
N ALA A 121 -9.07 43.72 11.45
CA ALA A 121 -9.11 44.10 12.86
C ALA A 121 -10.43 44.84 13.14
N LEU A 122 -10.92 44.73 14.37
CA LEU A 122 -12.14 45.39 14.83
C LEU A 122 -11.72 46.48 15.84
N GLU A 123 -12.04 47.74 15.54
CA GLU A 123 -11.84 48.87 16.45
C GLU A 123 -13.19 49.30 17.05
N PRO A 124 -13.33 49.47 18.37
CA PRO A 124 -14.59 49.89 18.97
C PRO A 124 -14.90 51.37 18.71
N ILE A 125 -16.18 51.70 18.52
CA ILE A 125 -16.64 53.08 18.53
C ILE A 125 -16.52 53.65 19.95
N THR A 126 -15.97 54.87 20.05
CA THR A 126 -15.70 55.58 21.32
C THR A 126 -16.27 57.00 21.36
N GLU A 127 -16.98 57.43 20.30
CA GLU A 127 -17.75 58.68 20.27
C GLU A 127 -19.24 58.37 20.48
N CYS A 128 -19.92 59.15 21.32
CA CYS A 128 -21.38 59.07 21.49
C CYS A 128 -22.09 59.68 20.27
N ARG A 129 -22.94 58.91 19.58
CA ARG A 129 -23.51 59.22 18.26
C ARG A 129 -24.95 58.71 18.10
N HIS A 130 -25.86 59.45 18.73
CA HIS A 130 -27.31 59.42 18.53
C HIS A 130 -27.79 58.89 17.15
N ASN A 131 -28.42 57.71 17.14
CA ASN A 131 -29.05 57.03 15.98
C ASN A 131 -28.07 56.39 14.98
N ASP A 132 -26.86 56.00 15.40
CA ASP A 132 -26.02 55.07 14.63
C ASP A 132 -26.20 53.59 15.03
N GLY A 133 -26.92 53.33 16.13
CA GLY A 133 -27.24 51.99 16.62
C GLY A 133 -26.22 51.40 17.60
N CYS A 134 -25.21 52.18 18.02
CA CYS A 134 -24.24 51.77 19.03
C CYS A 134 -24.30 52.63 20.31
N CYS A 135 -24.46 52.00 21.48
CA CYS A 135 -24.03 52.60 22.74
C CYS A 135 -22.51 52.46 22.90
N ALA A 136 -21.75 53.51 22.56
CA ALA A 136 -20.30 53.52 22.70
C ALA A 136 -19.84 53.53 24.18
N VAL A 137 -18.62 53.04 24.44
CA VAL A 137 -18.12 52.83 25.82
C VAL A 137 -18.01 54.17 26.59
N GLY A 138 -18.77 54.29 27.68
CA GLY A 138 -18.79 55.48 28.52
C GLY A 138 -19.83 56.54 28.11
N CYS A 139 -20.66 56.25 27.10
CA CYS A 139 -21.83 57.04 26.78
C CYS A 139 -23.01 56.69 27.71
N THR A 140 -23.97 57.61 27.80
CA THR A 140 -25.23 57.44 28.55
C THR A 140 -26.41 57.77 27.64
N ALA A 141 -27.63 57.35 28.02
CA ALA A 141 -28.88 57.67 27.32
C ALA A 141 -29.15 59.18 27.09
N ALA A 142 -28.38 60.08 27.70
CA ALA A 142 -28.43 61.53 27.51
C ALA A 142 -27.35 62.09 26.56
N GLN A 143 -26.36 61.29 26.19
CA GLN A 143 -25.26 61.61 25.26
C GLN A 143 -25.35 60.77 23.97
N ASP A 144 -26.03 59.64 24.04
CA ASP A 144 -26.33 58.74 22.96
C ASP A 144 -27.72 58.12 23.16
N ASN A 145 -28.61 58.22 22.19
CA ASN A 145 -29.97 57.68 22.34
C ASN A 145 -30.13 56.22 21.93
N ASP A 146 -29.04 55.55 21.53
CA ASP A 146 -29.01 54.09 21.33
C ASP A 146 -28.59 53.33 22.61
N CYS A 147 -28.06 54.05 23.63
CA CYS A 147 -27.90 53.52 24.99
C CYS A 147 -29.25 53.34 25.69
N SER A 148 -29.42 52.24 26.43
CA SER A 148 -30.60 52.05 27.29
C SER A 148 -30.56 53.04 28.47
N ALA A 149 -31.74 53.38 29.00
CA ALA A 149 -31.86 54.36 30.09
C ALA A 149 -31.56 53.80 31.50
N SER A 150 -31.34 52.49 31.63
CA SER A 150 -30.95 51.80 32.87
C SER A 150 -29.46 51.46 32.89
N CYS A 151 -28.87 51.13 31.73
CA CYS A 151 -27.54 50.56 31.67
C CYS A 151 -26.45 51.54 32.11
N GLY A 152 -25.66 51.14 33.10
CA GLY A 152 -24.60 51.93 33.71
C GLY A 152 -25.01 52.66 34.99
N ASP A 153 -26.21 52.41 35.55
CA ASP A 153 -26.68 53.10 36.77
C ASP A 153 -26.14 52.51 38.09
N GLY A 154 -25.56 51.31 38.05
CA GLY A 154 -25.01 50.61 39.21
C GLY A 154 -25.97 49.60 39.86
N ILE A 155 -27.09 49.29 39.23
CA ILE A 155 -28.08 48.27 39.63
C ILE A 155 -28.22 47.25 38.49
N LEU A 156 -28.51 45.99 38.80
CA LEU A 156 -28.87 44.99 37.79
C LEU A 156 -30.39 44.98 37.60
N ASP A 157 -30.88 45.55 36.51
CA ASP A 157 -32.31 45.70 36.26
C ASP A 157 -32.92 44.45 35.59
N GLN A 158 -34.26 44.32 35.61
CA GLN A 158 -34.93 43.07 35.23
C GLN A 158 -34.70 42.60 33.77
N ASN A 159 -34.23 43.48 32.88
CA ASN A 159 -34.00 43.19 31.46
C ASN A 159 -32.51 43.04 31.10
N GLU A 160 -31.61 43.04 32.09
CA GLU A 160 -30.17 43.13 31.88
C GLU A 160 -29.46 41.80 32.18
N ASN A 161 -28.42 41.49 31.41
CA ASN A 161 -27.53 40.37 31.70
C ASN A 161 -26.45 40.75 32.73
N CYS A 162 -26.07 42.03 32.75
CA CYS A 162 -25.11 42.63 33.64
C CYS A 162 -25.23 44.16 33.57
N ASP A 163 -24.66 44.87 34.54
CA ASP A 163 -24.50 46.34 34.54
C ASP A 163 -23.00 46.73 34.65
N PRO A 164 -22.51 47.71 33.86
CA PRO A 164 -21.12 48.17 33.91
C PRO A 164 -20.84 49.19 35.01
N GLY A 165 -21.86 49.73 35.69
CA GLY A 165 -21.73 50.57 36.88
C GLY A 165 -21.42 49.77 38.16
N ILE A 166 -21.84 48.50 38.22
CA ILE A 166 -21.47 47.55 39.29
C ILE A 166 -19.99 47.15 39.13
N PRO A 167 -19.08 47.55 40.05
CA PRO A 167 -17.63 47.42 39.82
C PRO A 167 -17.09 46.00 40.03
N SER A 168 -17.81 45.11 40.73
CA SER A 168 -17.48 43.69 40.89
C SER A 168 -18.62 42.92 41.56
N GLY A 169 -18.66 41.60 41.36
CA GLY A 169 -19.62 40.70 42.02
C GLY A 169 -20.87 40.41 41.17
N PRO A 170 -21.92 39.84 41.77
CA PRO A 170 -23.16 39.52 41.07
C PRO A 170 -23.77 40.75 40.41
N GLY A 171 -24.03 40.65 39.10
CA GLY A 171 -24.53 41.76 38.28
C GLY A 171 -23.45 42.57 37.56
N ALA A 172 -22.18 42.52 37.96
CA ALA A 172 -21.11 43.21 37.22
C ALA A 172 -20.88 42.59 35.83
N CYS A 173 -20.65 43.42 34.81
CA CYS A 173 -20.37 42.92 33.47
C CYS A 173 -19.03 42.14 33.37
N PRO A 174 -19.03 40.93 32.79
CA PRO A 174 -17.80 40.17 32.59
C PRO A 174 -16.91 40.84 31.53
N THR A 175 -15.67 41.15 31.90
CA THR A 175 -14.65 41.74 31.01
C THR A 175 -13.76 40.70 30.35
N SER A 176 -13.77 39.47 30.86
CA SER A 176 -13.18 38.28 30.24
C SER A 176 -13.96 37.03 30.65
N CYS A 177 -13.84 35.98 29.86
CA CYS A 177 -14.42 34.67 30.13
C CYS A 177 -13.30 33.63 30.14
N SER A 178 -13.34 32.70 31.09
CA SER A 178 -12.42 31.58 31.18
C SER A 178 -13.14 30.38 31.79
N THR A 179 -12.61 29.19 31.51
CA THR A 179 -13.11 27.91 31.99
C THR A 179 -11.92 27.07 32.45
N SER A 180 -12.17 26.18 33.41
CA SER A 180 -11.18 25.21 33.91
C SER A 180 -11.30 23.84 33.24
N ASP A 181 -12.25 23.68 32.31
CA ASP A 181 -12.49 22.46 31.54
C ASP A 181 -11.95 22.64 30.11
N ALA A 182 -10.89 21.91 29.77
CA ALA A 182 -10.21 21.97 28.48
C ALA A 182 -11.12 21.56 27.30
N CYS A 183 -12.20 20.80 27.56
CA CYS A 183 -13.22 20.46 26.56
C CYS A 183 -14.23 21.59 26.29
N THR A 184 -14.05 22.77 26.88
CA THR A 184 -14.93 23.92 26.67
C THR A 184 -14.13 25.16 26.30
N ASP A 185 -14.65 25.94 25.35
CA ASP A 185 -14.20 27.30 25.09
C ASP A 185 -15.19 28.28 25.74
N ALA A 186 -14.67 29.29 26.43
CA ALA A 186 -15.45 30.31 27.12
C ALA A 186 -15.36 31.65 26.36
N SER A 187 -16.41 32.00 25.62
CA SER A 187 -16.46 33.23 24.83
C SER A 187 -17.31 34.30 25.51
N LEU A 188 -16.90 35.57 25.38
CA LEU A 188 -17.68 36.74 25.80
C LEU A 188 -18.56 37.19 24.63
N VAL A 189 -19.88 37.25 24.83
CA VAL A 189 -20.84 37.69 23.82
C VAL A 189 -21.75 38.79 24.35
N GLY A 190 -22.20 39.68 23.46
CA GLY A 190 -22.89 40.91 23.85
C GLY A 190 -21.92 42.01 24.29
N SER A 191 -22.46 43.18 24.66
CA SER A 191 -21.68 44.37 24.98
C SER A 191 -22.02 44.89 26.37
N ALA A 192 -20.99 45.31 27.13
CA ALA A 192 -21.16 45.80 28.50
C ALA A 192 -21.86 47.18 28.55
N PRO A 193 -21.52 48.17 27.69
CA PRO A 193 -22.34 49.38 27.47
C PRO A 193 -23.82 49.13 27.10
N ASN A 194 -24.14 47.95 26.55
CA ASN A 194 -25.51 47.54 26.23
C ASN A 194 -26.12 46.58 27.26
N CYS A 195 -25.46 46.36 28.41
CA CYS A 195 -25.92 45.47 29.48
C CYS A 195 -26.27 44.03 29.02
N THR A 196 -25.69 43.59 27.91
CA THR A 196 -25.91 42.28 27.27
C THR A 196 -24.71 41.34 27.39
N ALA A 197 -23.57 41.84 27.88
CA ALA A 197 -22.34 41.06 28.02
C ALA A 197 -22.53 39.85 28.94
N ARG A 198 -22.25 38.66 28.43
CA ARG A 198 -22.32 37.39 29.16
C ARG A 198 -21.29 36.40 28.62
N CYS A 199 -20.81 35.52 29.50
CA CYS A 199 -20.02 34.38 29.07
C CYS A 199 -20.93 33.27 28.52
N THR A 200 -20.60 32.75 27.34
CA THR A 200 -21.16 31.52 26.78
C THR A 200 -20.08 30.46 26.69
N LEU A 201 -20.39 29.26 27.17
CA LEU A 201 -19.52 28.08 27.03
C LEU A 201 -19.94 27.31 25.79
N GLN A 202 -18.96 26.91 24.97
CA GLN A 202 -19.15 26.02 23.84
C GLN A 202 -18.29 24.77 24.05
N SER A 203 -18.87 23.58 23.92
CA SER A 203 -18.09 22.33 23.95
C SER A 203 -17.29 22.18 22.66
N LYS A 204 -16.03 21.76 22.79
CA LYS A 204 -15.22 21.32 21.65
C LYS A 204 -15.76 20.00 21.11
N THR A 205 -15.79 19.86 19.78
CA THR A 205 -16.30 18.66 19.09
C THR A 205 -15.39 18.20 17.95
N ALA A 206 -14.20 18.79 17.82
CA ALA A 206 -13.18 18.39 16.88
C ALA A 206 -12.08 17.66 17.65
N CYS A 207 -11.58 16.56 17.08
CA CYS A 207 -10.47 15.79 17.62
C CYS A 207 -9.17 16.56 17.34
N ILE A 208 -8.43 16.98 18.37
CA ILE A 208 -7.27 17.87 18.24
C ILE A 208 -6.16 17.45 19.22
N ASP A 209 -5.13 16.83 18.66
CA ASP A 209 -3.89 16.45 19.35
C ASP A 209 -3.31 17.57 20.25
N GLY A 210 -3.19 17.31 21.55
CA GLY A 210 -2.47 18.15 22.52
C GLY A 210 -3.24 19.36 23.04
N ASP A 211 -4.57 19.40 22.87
CA ASP A 211 -5.45 20.48 23.34
C ASP A 211 -6.01 20.25 24.76
N GLY A 212 -5.82 19.04 25.31
CA GLY A 212 -6.23 18.64 26.66
C GLY A 212 -7.65 18.08 26.77
N CYS A 213 -8.38 17.92 25.67
CA CYS A 213 -9.72 17.35 25.63
C CYS A 213 -9.77 15.98 24.93
N CYS A 214 -10.71 15.12 25.32
CA CYS A 214 -11.14 13.97 24.51
C CYS A 214 -12.65 14.09 24.20
N PRO A 215 -13.05 14.67 23.06
CA PRO A 215 -14.47 14.84 22.70
C PRO A 215 -15.19 13.52 22.41
N SER A 216 -16.53 13.55 22.50
CA SER A 216 -17.37 12.38 22.20
C SER A 216 -17.27 11.95 20.72
N GLY A 217 -16.61 10.83 20.47
CA GLY A 217 -16.36 10.29 19.12
C GLY A 217 -14.90 10.41 18.66
N CYS A 218 -14.04 11.05 19.45
CA CYS A 218 -12.59 10.99 19.29
C CYS A 218 -12.02 9.76 20.03
N HIS A 219 -10.81 9.36 19.64
CA HIS A 219 -10.11 8.19 20.17
C HIS A 219 -8.58 8.40 20.02
N SER A 220 -7.76 7.64 20.73
CA SER A 220 -6.30 7.84 20.80
C SER A 220 -5.53 7.63 19.48
N GLY A 221 -6.24 7.25 18.40
CA GLY A 221 -5.72 7.20 17.03
C GLY A 221 -6.04 8.43 16.17
N ASN A 222 -6.86 9.37 16.66
CA ASN A 222 -7.15 10.67 16.02
C ASN A 222 -7.15 11.86 17.00
N ASP A 223 -6.89 11.63 18.28
CA ASP A 223 -6.79 12.62 19.35
C ASP A 223 -5.91 12.06 20.49
N ASN A 224 -4.68 12.55 20.63
CA ASN A 224 -3.73 11.98 21.60
C ASN A 224 -4.01 12.31 23.08
N ASP A 225 -4.98 13.18 23.40
CA ASP A 225 -5.47 13.39 24.76
C ASP A 225 -6.56 12.36 25.15
N CYS A 226 -7.12 11.63 24.18
CA CYS A 226 -7.91 10.42 24.46
C CYS A 226 -7.05 9.24 24.95
N THR A 227 -7.56 8.50 25.93
CA THR A 227 -6.99 7.20 26.34
C THR A 227 -7.55 6.07 25.47
N ALA A 228 -6.70 5.12 25.03
CA ALA A 228 -7.15 3.92 24.31
C ALA A 228 -8.17 3.08 25.09
N VAL A 229 -9.19 2.55 24.41
CA VAL A 229 -10.32 1.80 25.00
C VAL A 229 -10.58 0.47 24.28
N CYS A 230 -9.87 -0.56 24.72
CA CYS A 230 -10.02 -1.94 24.29
C CYS A 230 -11.50 -2.42 24.20
N GLY A 231 -11.93 -2.79 22.99
CA GLY A 231 -13.27 -3.27 22.67
C GLY A 231 -14.21 -2.23 22.07
N ASN A 232 -13.70 -1.14 21.48
CA ASN A 232 -14.50 -0.01 20.96
C ASN A 232 -14.80 -0.08 19.45
N GLY A 233 -14.17 -0.98 18.69
CA GLY A 233 -14.28 -1.12 17.24
C GLY A 233 -13.05 -0.65 16.44
N ILE A 234 -12.02 -0.13 17.11
CA ILE A 234 -10.82 0.48 16.52
C ILE A 234 -9.58 -0.07 17.24
N VAL A 235 -8.51 -0.41 16.50
CA VAL A 235 -7.22 -0.77 17.11
C VAL A 235 -6.40 0.50 17.33
N GLU A 236 -6.09 0.80 18.59
CA GLU A 236 -5.49 2.07 19.00
C GLU A 236 -3.98 2.00 19.30
N PRO A 237 -3.26 3.13 19.42
CA PRO A 237 -1.84 3.14 19.75
C PRO A 237 -1.52 2.47 21.10
N GLY A 238 -0.84 1.32 21.02
CA GLY A 238 -0.54 0.44 22.17
C GLY A 238 -1.29 -0.89 22.15
N GLU A 239 -2.28 -1.02 21.28
CA GLU A 239 -3.06 -2.24 21.08
C GLU A 239 -2.53 -3.09 19.93
N SER A 240 -2.82 -4.39 20.00
CA SER A 240 -2.46 -5.42 19.01
C SER A 240 -3.69 -6.00 18.29
N CYS A 241 -4.88 -5.72 18.83
CA CYS A 241 -6.18 -6.27 18.49
C CYS A 241 -7.24 -5.50 19.30
N ASP A 242 -8.50 -5.48 18.88
CA ASP A 242 -9.57 -4.70 19.54
C ASP A 242 -10.73 -5.62 19.91
N GLY A 243 -10.76 -6.10 21.17
CA GLY A 243 -11.72 -7.07 21.71
C GLY A 243 -11.73 -8.47 21.06
N ASN A 244 -11.33 -8.56 19.79
CA ASN A 244 -11.27 -9.72 18.91
C ASN A 244 -9.95 -10.50 19.03
N CYS A 245 -9.16 -10.20 20.07
CA CYS A 245 -7.83 -10.74 20.31
C CYS A 245 -7.78 -12.28 20.32
N PRO A 246 -6.74 -12.90 19.74
CA PRO A 246 -6.61 -14.35 19.71
C PRO A 246 -6.47 -14.92 21.13
N THR A 247 -7.34 -15.85 21.50
CA THR A 247 -7.32 -16.52 22.82
C THR A 247 -6.31 -17.67 22.90
N SER A 248 -5.69 -18.04 21.78
CA SER A 248 -4.55 -18.96 21.73
C SER A 248 -3.66 -18.66 20.52
N CYS A 249 -2.34 -18.85 20.66
CA CYS A 249 -1.40 -18.77 19.56
C CYS A 249 -1.20 -20.17 18.97
N THR A 250 -1.56 -20.38 17.70
CA THR A 250 -1.46 -21.68 17.02
C THR A 250 -0.50 -21.62 15.83
N GLY A 251 0.16 -22.74 15.53
CA GLY A 251 1.01 -22.88 14.34
C GLY A 251 1.48 -24.31 14.12
N ASN A 252 2.63 -24.49 13.47
CA ASN A 252 3.12 -25.83 13.10
C ASN A 252 3.84 -26.52 14.27
N ALA A 253 3.93 -27.85 14.21
CA ALA A 253 4.50 -28.67 15.29
C ALA A 253 5.97 -28.35 15.65
N CYS A 254 6.76 -27.79 14.72
CA CYS A 254 8.15 -27.37 14.97
C CYS A 254 8.29 -25.94 15.55
N THR A 255 7.18 -25.32 15.93
CA THR A 255 7.17 -23.96 16.48
C THR A 255 6.35 -23.93 17.75
N SER A 256 7.01 -23.66 18.87
CA SER A 256 6.32 -23.33 20.12
C SER A 256 5.93 -21.86 20.09
N TYR A 257 4.76 -21.54 20.64
CA TYR A 257 4.26 -20.18 20.72
C TYR A 257 4.05 -19.79 22.17
N ALA A 258 4.60 -18.63 22.56
CA ALA A 258 4.33 -18.01 23.84
C ALA A 258 3.40 -16.81 23.62
N MET A 259 2.28 -16.80 24.34
CA MET A 259 1.40 -15.63 24.42
C MET A 259 1.90 -14.71 25.52
N SER A 260 2.02 -13.42 25.20
CA SER A 260 2.20 -12.31 26.14
C SER A 260 1.00 -11.36 26.05
N GLY A 261 0.80 -10.53 27.08
CA GLY A 261 -0.35 -9.63 27.18
C GLY A 261 -1.65 -10.33 27.58
N SER A 262 -2.78 -9.67 27.34
CA SER A 262 -4.12 -10.12 27.72
C SER A 262 -5.17 -9.67 26.69
N PRO A 263 -6.12 -10.54 26.27
CA PRO A 263 -7.25 -10.14 25.44
C PRO A 263 -8.08 -8.99 26.03
N ALA A 264 -8.16 -8.89 27.37
CA ALA A 264 -8.90 -7.85 28.07
C ALA A 264 -8.18 -6.49 28.13
N ASN A 265 -6.90 -6.46 27.73
CA ASN A 265 -6.07 -5.25 27.67
C ASN A 265 -5.60 -4.98 26.22
N CYS A 266 -6.21 -5.66 25.24
CA CYS A 266 -5.96 -5.53 23.80
C CYS A 266 -4.51 -5.67 23.31
N ASN A 267 -3.59 -6.14 24.17
CA ASN A 267 -2.15 -6.15 23.93
C ASN A 267 -1.57 -7.55 23.74
N VAL A 268 -2.33 -8.46 23.13
CA VAL A 268 -1.93 -9.85 22.92
C VAL A 268 -0.83 -9.96 21.87
N VAL A 269 0.33 -10.48 22.29
CA VAL A 269 1.48 -10.72 21.41
C VAL A 269 1.84 -12.20 21.40
N CYS A 270 1.76 -12.83 20.23
CA CYS A 270 2.24 -14.20 20.00
C CYS A 270 3.71 -14.18 19.54
N THR A 271 4.64 -14.59 20.41
CA THR A 271 6.03 -14.83 20.00
C THR A 271 6.23 -16.31 19.66
N SER A 272 6.98 -16.62 18.60
CA SER A 272 7.28 -17.99 18.18
C SER A 272 8.75 -18.33 18.44
N SER A 273 9.01 -19.56 18.86
CA SER A 273 10.35 -20.13 19.01
C SER A 273 10.43 -21.45 18.25
N PRO A 274 11.49 -21.69 17.46
CA PRO A 274 11.69 -22.98 16.81
C PRO A 274 12.00 -24.05 17.85
N ILE A 275 11.38 -25.23 17.72
CA ILE A 275 11.77 -26.40 18.51
C ILE A 275 13.08 -26.95 17.92
N THR A 276 14.11 -27.04 18.76
CA THR A 276 15.47 -27.49 18.41
C THR A 276 15.89 -28.79 19.10
N LEU A 277 15.00 -29.37 19.92
CA LEU A 277 15.22 -30.61 20.64
C LEU A 277 14.52 -31.76 19.92
N CYS A 278 15.28 -32.82 19.62
CA CYS A 278 14.78 -34.08 19.06
C CYS A 278 13.85 -34.78 20.06
N ARG A 279 12.63 -35.15 19.65
CA ARG A 279 11.65 -35.72 20.58
C ARG A 279 10.59 -36.59 19.90
N ASP A 280 10.59 -37.87 20.26
CA ASP A 280 9.59 -38.83 19.77
C ASP A 280 8.13 -38.41 20.05
N ASN A 281 7.30 -38.51 19.02
CA ASN A 281 5.85 -38.33 19.01
C ASN A 281 5.33 -36.90 19.29
N ASP A 282 6.13 -35.84 19.14
CA ASP A 282 5.64 -34.46 19.23
C ASP A 282 5.18 -33.85 17.89
N GLY A 283 5.50 -34.52 16.78
CA GLY A 283 5.10 -34.12 15.42
C GLY A 283 6.09 -33.22 14.67
N CYS A 284 7.18 -32.79 15.32
CA CYS A 284 8.26 -32.04 14.68
C CYS A 284 9.35 -32.96 14.10
N CYS A 285 10.21 -32.44 13.22
CA CYS A 285 11.54 -32.99 12.98
C CYS A 285 12.54 -31.83 12.88
N PRO A 286 13.25 -31.48 13.97
CA PRO A 286 14.22 -30.38 13.96
C PRO A 286 15.47 -30.69 13.12
N SER A 287 16.15 -29.63 12.65
CA SER A 287 17.43 -29.78 11.96
C SER A 287 18.50 -30.38 12.89
N GLY A 288 19.10 -31.50 12.46
CA GLY A 288 20.05 -32.28 13.26
C GLY A 288 19.44 -33.51 13.96
N CYS A 289 18.12 -33.67 13.93
CA CYS A 289 17.43 -34.85 14.44
C CYS A 289 17.28 -35.94 13.37
N THR A 290 17.07 -37.19 13.80
CA THR A 290 17.09 -38.39 12.96
C THR A 290 16.09 -39.43 13.47
N SER A 291 15.70 -40.39 12.63
CA SER A 291 14.81 -41.51 13.01
C SER A 291 15.27 -42.39 14.18
N ALA A 292 16.46 -42.14 14.75
CA ALA A 292 17.02 -42.85 15.89
C ALA A 292 16.97 -42.06 17.22
N ASN A 293 16.68 -40.75 17.17
CA ASN A 293 16.50 -39.88 18.33
C ASN A 293 15.26 -38.97 18.22
N ASP A 294 14.50 -39.10 17.14
CA ASP A 294 13.25 -38.43 16.85
C ASP A 294 12.45 -39.29 15.85
N ASN A 295 11.41 -39.98 16.32
CA ASN A 295 10.63 -40.89 15.49
C ASN A 295 9.73 -40.17 14.46
N ASN A 296 9.57 -38.84 14.57
CA ASN A 296 8.89 -38.02 13.58
C ASN A 296 9.84 -37.63 12.42
N CYS A 297 11.16 -37.59 12.66
CA CYS A 297 12.20 -37.61 11.63
C CYS A 297 12.32 -38.97 10.88
N VAL A 298 11.24 -39.46 10.28
CA VAL A 298 11.21 -40.75 9.56
C VAL A 298 12.28 -40.84 8.44
N PRO A 299 12.81 -42.03 8.10
CA PRO A 299 14.00 -42.22 7.24
C PRO A 299 13.90 -41.75 5.77
N ASN A 300 12.88 -40.99 5.38
CA ASN A 300 12.66 -40.55 4.01
C ASN A 300 11.96 -39.17 3.95
N GLN A 301 12.60 -38.18 4.59
CA GLN A 301 12.37 -36.74 4.35
C GLN A 301 13.64 -36.04 3.82
N THR A 302 14.72 -36.80 3.58
CA THR A 302 15.98 -36.34 2.96
C THR A 302 15.94 -36.30 1.43
N GLY A 303 14.87 -36.81 0.82
CA GLY A 303 14.61 -36.69 -0.61
C GLY A 303 13.92 -35.37 -0.97
N SER A 304 13.92 -35.04 -2.26
CA SER A 304 13.35 -33.80 -2.77
C SER A 304 11.81 -33.78 -2.69
N ALA A 305 11.25 -32.60 -2.40
CA ALA A 305 9.82 -32.39 -2.19
C ALA A 305 8.96 -32.64 -3.45
N THR A 306 7.64 -32.74 -3.27
CA THR A 306 6.70 -32.97 -4.37
C THR A 306 6.81 -31.90 -5.46
N GLY A 307 7.00 -32.32 -6.71
CA GLY A 307 7.22 -31.45 -7.88
C GLY A 307 8.69 -31.08 -8.18
N SER A 308 9.64 -31.43 -7.31
CA SER A 308 11.07 -31.32 -7.61
C SER A 308 11.50 -32.28 -8.74
N PRO A 309 12.56 -31.94 -9.51
CA PRO A 309 13.15 -32.85 -10.49
C PRO A 309 13.80 -34.07 -9.81
N CYS A 310 13.90 -35.18 -10.55
CA CYS A 310 14.46 -36.44 -10.05
C CYS A 310 14.90 -37.37 -11.19
N THR A 311 15.77 -38.32 -10.85
CA THR A 311 16.17 -39.42 -11.76
C THR A 311 15.81 -40.81 -11.23
N SER A 312 15.39 -40.91 -9.97
CA SER A 312 14.92 -42.15 -9.34
C SER A 312 14.04 -41.86 -8.12
N ALA A 313 13.20 -42.83 -7.75
CA ALA A 313 12.37 -42.77 -6.53
C ALA A 313 13.18 -42.47 -5.25
N ALA A 314 14.42 -42.97 -5.17
CA ALA A 314 15.31 -42.78 -4.02
C ALA A 314 15.73 -41.30 -3.79
N THR A 315 15.54 -40.43 -4.78
CA THR A 315 15.84 -38.98 -4.67
C THR A 315 14.65 -38.13 -4.21
N CYS A 316 13.51 -38.75 -3.87
CA CYS A 316 12.25 -38.08 -3.56
C CYS A 316 11.75 -38.35 -2.13
N SER A 317 11.15 -37.35 -1.48
CA SER A 317 10.50 -37.51 -0.17
C SER A 317 9.18 -38.29 -0.31
N GLY A 318 8.98 -39.36 0.46
CA GLY A 318 7.73 -40.12 0.44
C GLY A 318 7.77 -41.56 0.97
N GLY A 319 8.92 -42.05 1.43
CA GLY A 319 9.09 -43.41 1.93
C GLY A 319 9.05 -44.46 0.81
N ALA A 320 8.56 -45.67 1.12
CA ALA A 320 8.41 -46.74 0.13
C ALA A 320 7.41 -46.40 -1.00
N SER A 321 6.55 -45.40 -0.80
CA SER A 321 5.61 -44.90 -1.81
C SER A 321 6.19 -43.79 -2.69
N ALA A 322 7.40 -43.30 -2.38
CA ALA A 322 8.06 -42.27 -3.19
C ALA A 322 8.26 -42.75 -4.63
N THR A 323 7.89 -41.92 -5.60
CA THR A 323 7.98 -42.23 -7.02
C THR A 323 8.55 -41.03 -7.76
N CYS A 324 9.39 -41.29 -8.75
CA CYS A 324 9.86 -40.28 -9.70
C CYS A 324 9.08 -40.47 -11.01
N ALA A 325 8.06 -39.66 -11.23
CA ALA A 325 7.29 -39.70 -12.48
C ALA A 325 8.14 -39.08 -13.61
N SER A 326 8.25 -39.75 -14.77
CA SER A 326 9.19 -39.39 -15.83
C SER A 326 8.60 -39.35 -17.24
N ALA A 327 7.42 -39.92 -17.47
CA ALA A 327 6.69 -39.78 -18.74
C ALA A 327 6.03 -38.39 -18.81
N ASP A 328 6.33 -37.59 -19.84
CA ASP A 328 5.99 -36.16 -19.99
C ASP A 328 6.53 -35.19 -18.90
N PHE A 329 6.74 -35.67 -17.68
CA PHE A 329 7.36 -34.97 -16.56
C PHE A 329 8.85 -34.66 -16.82
N LYS A 330 9.12 -33.50 -17.45
CA LYS A 330 10.48 -32.99 -17.74
C LYS A 330 11.38 -33.04 -16.52
N ASP A 331 12.56 -33.64 -16.68
CA ASP A 331 13.61 -33.83 -15.65
C ASP A 331 13.11 -34.57 -14.39
N GLY A 332 12.05 -35.38 -14.56
CA GLY A 332 11.38 -36.09 -13.48
C GLY A 332 10.51 -35.22 -12.60
N TYR A 333 9.64 -35.85 -11.82
CA TYR A 333 8.78 -35.19 -10.84
C TYR A 333 8.63 -36.08 -9.61
N CYS A 334 9.17 -35.62 -8.48
CA CYS A 334 8.99 -36.29 -7.21
C CYS A 334 7.52 -36.27 -6.79
N THR A 335 6.99 -37.44 -6.46
CA THR A 335 5.61 -37.66 -6.04
C THR A 335 5.52 -38.90 -5.13
N ARG A 336 4.31 -39.26 -4.74
CA ARG A 336 3.96 -40.59 -4.23
C ARG A 336 2.54 -40.94 -4.64
N SER A 337 2.22 -42.22 -4.74
CA SER A 337 0.85 -42.69 -4.92
C SER A 337 -0.02 -42.28 -3.72
N CYS A 338 -1.29 -41.99 -3.96
CA CYS A 338 -2.22 -41.53 -2.93
C CYS A 338 -3.63 -42.11 -3.13
N THR A 339 -4.41 -42.22 -2.05
CA THR A 339 -5.85 -42.51 -2.10
C THR A 339 -6.69 -41.25 -1.84
N ASP A 340 -6.16 -40.31 -1.05
CA ASP A 340 -6.77 -39.01 -0.76
C ASP A 340 -5.67 -37.95 -0.48
N THR A 341 -6.09 -36.68 -0.38
CA THR A 341 -5.19 -35.52 -0.18
C THR A 341 -4.48 -35.49 1.18
N THR A 342 -5.03 -36.12 2.24
CA THR A 342 -4.32 -36.26 3.53
C THR A 342 -3.10 -37.17 3.39
N ASN A 343 -3.08 -38.05 2.38
CA ASN A 343 -1.92 -38.88 2.08
C ASN A 343 -0.83 -38.13 1.29
N CYS A 344 -0.95 -36.81 1.05
CA CYS A 344 0.05 -36.01 0.32
C CYS A 344 0.84 -35.05 1.22
N PRO A 345 2.11 -34.72 0.89
CA PRO A 345 2.88 -33.73 1.64
C PRO A 345 2.25 -32.33 1.65
N GLY A 346 2.56 -31.52 2.66
CA GLY A 346 2.11 -30.13 2.74
C GLY A 346 2.47 -29.33 1.49
N GLY A 347 1.52 -28.58 0.94
CA GLY A 347 1.67 -27.88 -0.35
C GLY A 347 1.43 -28.77 -1.58
N SER A 348 0.88 -29.98 -1.42
CA SER A 348 0.44 -30.86 -2.51
C SER A 348 -0.92 -31.48 -2.22
N HIS A 349 -1.58 -32.01 -3.25
CA HIS A 349 -2.88 -32.68 -3.16
C HIS A 349 -2.88 -33.96 -3.99
N CYS A 350 -3.84 -34.86 -3.73
CA CYS A 350 -3.99 -36.09 -4.50
C CYS A 350 -4.78 -35.81 -5.79
N ALA A 351 -4.22 -36.17 -6.94
CA ALA A 351 -4.85 -35.95 -8.25
C ALA A 351 -4.71 -37.17 -9.17
N ALA A 352 -5.72 -37.41 -10.01
CA ALA A 352 -5.76 -38.53 -10.93
C ALA A 352 -4.80 -38.32 -12.13
N LEU A 353 -3.90 -39.28 -12.35
CA LEU A 353 -3.12 -39.43 -13.58
C LEU A 353 -3.95 -40.04 -14.69
N ASN A 354 -4.79 -41.02 -14.32
CA ASN A 354 -5.66 -41.79 -15.19
C ASN A 354 -6.83 -42.36 -14.37
N THR A 355 -7.69 -43.17 -14.97
CA THR A 355 -8.88 -43.75 -14.30
C THR A 355 -8.59 -44.75 -13.17
N THR A 356 -7.33 -45.07 -12.92
CA THR A 356 -6.89 -46.13 -11.99
C THR A 356 -5.72 -45.74 -11.08
N GLU A 357 -5.13 -44.56 -11.26
CA GLU A 357 -3.89 -44.15 -10.60
C GLU A 357 -3.95 -42.67 -10.20
N ASN A 358 -3.64 -42.40 -8.93
CA ASN A 358 -3.53 -41.05 -8.40
C ASN A 358 -2.12 -40.80 -7.86
N MET A 359 -1.62 -39.59 -8.05
CA MET A 359 -0.33 -39.14 -7.56
C MET A 359 -0.49 -37.84 -6.75
N CYS A 360 0.44 -37.59 -5.83
CA CYS A 360 0.53 -36.28 -5.19
C CYS A 360 1.11 -35.25 -6.17
N ILE A 361 0.33 -34.22 -6.49
CA ILE A 361 0.71 -33.08 -7.33
C ILE A 361 0.90 -31.85 -6.46
N LYS A 362 2.00 -31.10 -6.68
CA LYS A 362 2.26 -29.83 -6.02
C LYS A 362 1.11 -28.85 -6.33
N SER A 363 0.46 -28.35 -5.29
CA SER A 363 -0.64 -27.40 -5.38
C SER A 363 -0.14 -26.02 -5.81
N CYS A 364 -0.98 -25.26 -6.51
CA CYS A 364 -0.61 -23.95 -7.03
C CYS A 364 -1.82 -23.02 -7.16
N THR A 365 -1.56 -21.74 -7.36
CA THR A 365 -2.56 -20.74 -7.77
C THR A 365 -2.10 -19.89 -8.96
N LEU A 366 -0.79 -19.93 -9.29
CA LEU A 366 -0.14 -19.19 -10.37
C LEU A 366 0.93 -20.09 -11.03
N ASP A 367 1.21 -19.88 -12.31
CA ASP A 367 2.28 -20.59 -13.06
C ASP A 367 3.65 -20.48 -12.36
N SER A 368 3.92 -19.36 -11.68
CA SER A 368 5.16 -19.11 -10.92
C SER A 368 5.37 -20.04 -9.71
N HIS A 369 4.33 -20.74 -9.25
CA HIS A 369 4.46 -21.73 -8.18
C HIS A 369 4.99 -23.08 -8.72
N CYS A 370 4.98 -23.24 -10.05
CA CYS A 370 5.40 -24.43 -10.78
C CYS A 370 6.77 -24.21 -11.45
N ARG A 371 7.38 -25.28 -11.99
CA ARG A 371 8.68 -25.15 -12.65
C ARG A 371 8.50 -24.61 -14.07
N SER A 372 8.98 -23.40 -14.32
CA SER A 372 8.83 -22.67 -15.59
C SER A 372 9.50 -23.33 -16.80
N ASP A 373 10.28 -24.39 -16.59
CA ASP A 373 10.99 -25.12 -17.63
C ASP A 373 10.14 -26.17 -18.37
N GLY A 374 8.91 -26.42 -17.91
CA GLY A 374 7.99 -27.36 -18.57
C GLY A 374 6.60 -27.50 -17.94
N TYR A 375 6.24 -26.71 -16.93
CA TYR A 375 5.04 -26.89 -16.12
C TYR A 375 4.17 -25.64 -16.06
N ARG A 376 2.88 -25.85 -15.82
CA ARG A 376 1.89 -24.80 -15.55
C ARG A 376 0.98 -25.15 -14.39
N CYS A 377 0.32 -24.13 -13.85
CA CYS A 377 -0.72 -24.27 -12.84
C CYS A 377 -2.09 -24.42 -13.49
N TYR A 378 -2.61 -25.66 -13.54
CA TYR A 378 -3.96 -25.93 -14.04
C TYR A 378 -4.52 -27.26 -13.52
N ASP A 379 -5.75 -27.62 -13.90
CA ASP A 379 -6.31 -28.96 -13.73
C ASP A 379 -6.47 -29.61 -15.13
N PRO A 380 -5.82 -30.75 -15.43
CA PRO A 380 -5.87 -31.38 -16.75
C PRO A 380 -7.21 -32.07 -17.06
N ASN A 381 -8.06 -32.25 -16.05
CA ASN A 381 -9.40 -32.83 -16.13
C ASN A 381 -10.50 -31.75 -16.12
N GLY A 382 -10.15 -30.47 -15.92
CA GLY A 382 -11.09 -29.34 -15.88
C GLY A 382 -11.80 -29.13 -14.54
N GLY A 383 -11.29 -29.72 -13.46
CA GLY A 383 -11.73 -29.42 -12.09
C GLY A 383 -11.20 -28.09 -11.55
N THR A 384 -11.50 -27.81 -10.28
CA THR A 384 -11.12 -26.56 -9.59
C THR A 384 -9.81 -26.67 -8.79
N THR A 385 -9.22 -27.86 -8.66
CA THR A 385 -8.05 -28.09 -7.81
C THR A 385 -6.77 -27.98 -8.66
N LEU A 386 -6.18 -26.80 -8.70
CA LEU A 386 -5.05 -26.53 -9.58
C LEU A 386 -3.74 -27.15 -9.07
N GLY A 387 -3.00 -27.78 -9.99
CA GLY A 387 -1.73 -28.43 -9.73
C GLY A 387 -0.65 -28.07 -10.74
N CYS A 388 0.60 -28.31 -10.36
CA CYS A 388 1.74 -28.14 -11.25
C CYS A 388 1.90 -29.35 -12.20
N TRP A 389 1.36 -29.21 -13.41
CA TRP A 389 1.31 -30.25 -14.44
C TRP A 389 2.18 -29.92 -15.67
N PRO A 390 2.71 -30.94 -16.38
CA PRO A 390 3.47 -30.74 -17.63
C PRO A 390 2.65 -30.01 -18.71
N SER A 391 3.24 -29.03 -19.39
CA SER A 391 2.55 -28.16 -20.37
C SER A 391 3.44 -27.86 -21.58
N GLY A 392 2.84 -27.66 -22.74
CA GLY A 392 3.52 -27.31 -23.99
C GLY A 392 4.05 -25.87 -24.01
N LEU A 393 5.20 -25.66 -23.35
CA LEU A 393 5.95 -24.40 -23.34
C LEU A 393 7.01 -24.32 -24.46
N GLY A 394 7.19 -25.38 -25.23
CA GLY A 394 8.19 -25.46 -26.29
C GLY A 394 7.71 -24.94 -27.64
N ASN A 395 8.60 -24.95 -28.63
CA ASN A 395 8.34 -24.45 -29.99
C ASN A 395 7.96 -25.57 -30.99
N GLY A 396 7.78 -26.81 -30.53
CA GLY A 396 7.43 -27.96 -31.38
C GLY A 396 6.02 -27.85 -31.95
N ALA A 397 5.91 -27.41 -33.20
CA ALA A 397 4.66 -27.41 -33.97
C ALA A 397 4.14 -28.84 -34.23
N VAL A 398 2.89 -28.97 -34.70
CA VAL A 398 2.27 -30.28 -34.97
C VAL A 398 3.11 -31.10 -35.95
N GLY A 399 3.44 -32.33 -35.56
CA GLY A 399 4.33 -33.25 -36.30
C GLY A 399 5.83 -33.12 -35.98
N ALA A 400 6.24 -32.17 -35.14
CA ALA A 400 7.61 -32.12 -34.60
C ALA A 400 7.93 -33.36 -33.74
N ALA A 401 9.22 -33.68 -33.61
CA ALA A 401 9.69 -34.74 -32.71
C ALA A 401 9.62 -34.28 -31.25
N CYS A 402 9.40 -35.21 -30.32
CA CYS A 402 9.35 -34.92 -28.89
C CYS A 402 9.72 -36.12 -28.02
N ALA A 403 10.39 -35.86 -26.90
CA ALA A 403 10.57 -36.77 -25.78
C ALA A 403 9.49 -36.57 -24.68
N GLY A 404 8.79 -35.44 -24.71
CA GLY A 404 7.67 -35.11 -23.83
C GLY A 404 7.02 -33.77 -24.19
N VAL A 405 5.83 -33.53 -23.64
CA VAL A 405 4.93 -32.40 -23.96
C VAL A 405 5.59 -31.03 -23.84
N TYR A 406 6.54 -30.88 -22.92
CA TYR A 406 7.30 -29.64 -22.69
C TYR A 406 8.08 -29.14 -23.92
N GLN A 407 8.35 -30.00 -24.91
CA GLN A 407 9.00 -29.61 -26.17
C GLN A 407 8.01 -29.08 -27.23
N CYS A 408 6.72 -29.37 -27.05
CA CYS A 408 5.66 -29.02 -27.98
C CYS A 408 5.06 -27.64 -27.69
N ALA A 409 4.54 -26.99 -28.72
CA ALA A 409 3.74 -25.77 -28.59
C ALA A 409 2.29 -26.10 -28.26
N GLY A 410 1.57 -25.17 -27.63
CA GLY A 410 0.12 -25.25 -27.37
C GLY A 410 -0.30 -25.30 -25.90
N GLY A 411 0.63 -25.13 -24.96
CA GLY A 411 0.33 -25.05 -23.53
C GLY A 411 -0.38 -26.29 -22.99
N ASN A 412 -1.44 -26.06 -22.21
CA ASN A 412 -2.21 -27.07 -21.47
C ASN A 412 -2.94 -28.07 -22.41
N ASN A 413 -3.08 -27.72 -23.70
CA ASN A 413 -3.65 -28.56 -24.75
C ASN A 413 -2.60 -29.36 -25.53
N ALA A 414 -1.30 -29.08 -25.37
CA ALA A 414 -0.25 -29.85 -26.04
C ALA A 414 -0.19 -31.29 -25.54
N VAL A 415 0.35 -32.19 -26.36
CA VAL A 415 0.62 -33.59 -26.03
C VAL A 415 1.74 -34.13 -26.91
N CYS A 416 2.63 -34.95 -26.34
CA CYS A 416 3.59 -35.75 -27.09
C CYS A 416 3.03 -37.18 -27.30
N ILE A 417 2.96 -37.64 -28.54
CA ILE A 417 2.54 -39.01 -28.86
C ILE A 417 3.78 -39.91 -28.92
N HIS A 418 4.16 -40.47 -27.77
CA HIS A 418 5.33 -41.36 -27.62
C HIS A 418 5.22 -42.69 -28.38
N ALA A 419 3.99 -43.10 -28.75
CA ALA A 419 3.73 -44.35 -29.48
C ALA A 419 4.26 -44.34 -30.93
N TRP A 420 4.70 -43.19 -31.45
CA TRP A 420 5.25 -43.04 -32.81
C TRP A 420 6.75 -42.72 -32.77
N SER A 421 7.49 -43.17 -33.78
CA SER A 421 8.96 -43.14 -33.80
C SER A 421 9.57 -41.73 -33.66
N GLY A 422 10.24 -41.47 -32.52
CA GLY A 422 10.79 -40.16 -32.17
C GLY A 422 9.78 -39.15 -31.60
N GLY A 423 8.58 -39.63 -31.24
CA GLY A 423 7.49 -38.83 -30.69
C GLY A 423 6.84 -37.87 -31.69
N TYR A 424 5.62 -37.41 -31.41
CA TYR A 424 4.92 -36.48 -32.28
C TYR A 424 4.18 -35.42 -31.46
N CYS A 425 4.59 -34.16 -31.63
CA CYS A 425 3.87 -33.04 -31.06
C CYS A 425 2.49 -32.91 -31.69
N SER A 426 1.47 -32.83 -30.86
CA SER A 426 0.07 -32.67 -31.23
C SER A 426 -0.62 -31.77 -30.20
N LEU A 427 -1.84 -31.33 -30.52
CA LEU A 427 -2.77 -30.76 -29.54
C LEU A 427 -3.91 -31.75 -29.26
N LYS A 428 -4.53 -31.66 -28.09
CA LYS A 428 -5.90 -32.12 -27.84
C LYS A 428 -6.85 -31.26 -28.69
N CYS A 429 -7.83 -31.87 -29.34
CA CYS A 429 -8.90 -31.17 -30.05
C CYS A 429 -10.24 -31.88 -29.84
N VAL A 430 -11.34 -31.20 -30.16
CA VAL A 430 -12.70 -31.76 -30.19
C VAL A 430 -13.26 -31.63 -31.60
N ALA A 431 -14.05 -32.61 -32.05
CA ALA A 431 -14.70 -32.55 -33.34
C ALA A 431 -15.83 -31.50 -33.30
N GLY A 432 -15.64 -30.40 -34.03
CA GLY A 432 -16.52 -29.22 -34.02
C GLY A 432 -15.75 -27.94 -33.68
N ASP A 433 -15.33 -27.81 -32.41
CA ASP A 433 -15.02 -26.51 -31.79
C ASP A 433 -13.56 -26.37 -31.30
N GLY A 434 -12.56 -26.85 -32.06
CA GLY A 434 -11.15 -26.75 -31.67
C GLY A 434 -10.17 -26.54 -32.83
N THR A 435 -9.61 -25.33 -32.95
CA THR A 435 -8.68 -24.98 -34.04
C THR A 435 -7.32 -25.66 -33.89
N CYS A 436 -7.10 -26.74 -34.65
CA CYS A 436 -5.75 -27.14 -35.01
C CYS A 436 -5.05 -26.02 -35.80
N PRO A 437 -3.72 -25.83 -35.66
CA PRO A 437 -2.99 -24.79 -36.39
C PRO A 437 -3.02 -25.06 -37.90
N THR A 438 -2.86 -23.99 -38.69
CA THR A 438 -2.86 -24.07 -40.16
C THR A 438 -1.92 -25.15 -40.69
N GLY A 439 -2.44 -26.04 -41.55
CA GLY A 439 -1.72 -27.23 -41.99
C GLY A 439 -1.82 -28.43 -41.04
N SER A 440 -2.85 -28.48 -40.19
CA SER A 440 -3.20 -29.63 -39.34
C SER A 440 -4.71 -29.83 -39.28
N ILE A 441 -5.13 -31.09 -39.12
CA ILE A 441 -6.51 -31.58 -39.10
C ILE A 441 -6.78 -32.20 -37.72
N CYS A 442 -7.97 -32.00 -37.16
CA CYS A 442 -8.40 -32.70 -35.93
C CYS A 442 -8.94 -34.08 -36.27
N ASP A 443 -8.34 -35.14 -35.73
CA ASP A 443 -8.70 -36.52 -36.04
C ASP A 443 -8.70 -37.42 -34.79
N GLY A 444 -9.56 -38.46 -34.78
CA GLY A 444 -9.67 -39.46 -33.73
C GLY A 444 -9.25 -40.88 -34.14
N PHE A 445 -8.76 -41.08 -35.38
CA PHE A 445 -8.64 -42.38 -36.07
C PHE A 445 -8.01 -43.56 -35.28
N ILE A 446 -7.09 -43.30 -34.35
CA ILE A 446 -6.33 -44.37 -33.63
C ILE A 446 -6.40 -44.23 -32.10
N TYR A 447 -6.56 -43.03 -31.56
CA TYR A 447 -6.59 -42.79 -30.12
C TYR A 447 -7.70 -41.80 -29.78
N ALA A 448 -8.63 -42.20 -28.92
CA ALA A 448 -9.47 -41.27 -28.18
C ALA A 448 -8.67 -40.70 -26.99
N PRO A 449 -8.74 -39.39 -26.67
CA PRO A 449 -9.46 -38.33 -27.38
C PRO A 449 -8.71 -37.84 -28.63
N ASN A 450 -9.42 -37.14 -29.51
CA ASN A 450 -8.91 -36.62 -30.79
C ASN A 450 -7.64 -35.76 -30.65
N ARG A 451 -6.88 -35.70 -31.75
CA ARG A 451 -5.54 -35.13 -31.88
C ARG A 451 -5.40 -34.30 -33.15
N CYS A 452 -4.64 -33.21 -33.07
CA CYS A 452 -4.23 -32.46 -34.26
C CYS A 452 -3.09 -33.20 -34.98
N LEU A 453 -3.34 -33.66 -36.20
CA LEU A 453 -2.35 -34.32 -37.06
C LEU A 453 -2.01 -33.40 -38.24
N LYS A 454 -0.73 -33.34 -38.62
CA LYS A 454 -0.24 -32.50 -39.71
C LYS A 454 -0.83 -32.97 -41.05
N SER A 455 -1.46 -32.07 -41.80
CA SER A 455 -2.02 -32.38 -43.13
C SER A 455 -0.93 -32.60 -44.18
N CYS A 456 -1.18 -33.47 -45.15
CA CYS A 456 -0.25 -33.78 -46.25
C CYS A 456 -0.97 -33.92 -47.60
N THR A 457 -0.20 -34.02 -48.67
CA THR A 457 -0.66 -34.47 -50.00
C THR A 457 0.27 -35.54 -50.59
N SER A 458 1.34 -35.88 -49.87
CA SER A 458 2.34 -36.90 -50.20
C SER A 458 3.17 -37.22 -48.94
N GLY A 459 3.88 -38.35 -48.93
CA GLY A 459 4.81 -38.68 -47.85
C GLY A 459 5.93 -37.63 -47.63
N LEU A 460 6.25 -36.83 -48.66
CA LEU A 460 7.27 -35.76 -48.56
C LEU A 460 6.85 -34.59 -47.68
N ASN A 461 5.56 -34.44 -47.35
CA ASN A 461 5.11 -33.45 -46.36
C ASN A 461 5.35 -33.91 -44.91
N CYS A 462 5.63 -35.20 -44.71
CA CYS A 462 5.77 -35.84 -43.41
C CYS A 462 7.24 -35.94 -42.99
N ARG A 463 7.47 -36.19 -41.70
CA ARG A 463 8.81 -36.43 -41.16
C ARG A 463 9.30 -37.83 -41.60
N PRO A 464 10.61 -38.07 -41.79
CA PRO A 464 11.11 -39.43 -41.97
C PRO A 464 10.59 -40.38 -40.88
N GLY A 465 10.08 -41.55 -41.28
CA GLY A 465 9.36 -42.49 -40.40
C GLY A 465 7.85 -42.26 -40.29
N TYR A 466 7.27 -41.37 -41.12
CA TYR A 466 5.83 -41.07 -41.15
C TYR A 466 5.30 -41.15 -42.58
N ASN A 467 4.11 -41.70 -42.74
CA ASN A 467 3.43 -41.80 -44.03
C ASN A 467 2.30 -40.77 -44.13
N CYS A 468 1.97 -40.37 -45.35
CA CYS A 468 0.75 -39.63 -45.63
C CYS A 468 -0.39 -40.64 -45.84
N SER A 469 -1.46 -40.51 -45.07
CA SER A 469 -2.56 -41.49 -45.05
C SER A 469 -3.93 -40.81 -45.05
N THR A 470 -4.82 -41.30 -45.91
CA THR A 470 -6.23 -40.91 -46.00
C THR A 470 -6.97 -41.30 -44.72
N THR A 471 -7.64 -40.36 -44.04
CA THR A 471 -8.50 -40.68 -42.89
C THR A 471 -9.98 -40.56 -43.24
N PHE A 472 -10.85 -41.18 -42.43
CA PHE A 472 -12.24 -41.46 -42.84
C PHE A 472 -13.13 -40.22 -43.04
N PHE A 473 -12.74 -39.04 -42.58
CA PHE A 473 -13.64 -37.88 -42.52
C PHE A 473 -13.06 -36.51 -42.96
N PHE A 474 -11.73 -36.27 -42.88
CA PHE A 474 -11.20 -34.90 -43.00
C PHE A 474 -9.95 -34.71 -43.89
N GLY A 475 -9.47 -35.75 -44.57
CA GLY A 475 -8.39 -35.67 -45.57
C GLY A 475 -7.13 -36.45 -45.19
N ASP A 476 -6.00 -36.10 -45.82
CA ASP A 476 -4.76 -36.84 -45.68
C ASP A 476 -3.86 -36.22 -44.59
N VAL A 477 -3.37 -37.06 -43.67
CA VAL A 477 -2.53 -36.65 -42.54
C VAL A 477 -1.27 -37.49 -42.39
N CYS A 478 -0.25 -36.92 -41.75
CA CYS A 478 1.01 -37.59 -41.44
C CYS A 478 0.87 -38.49 -40.19
N THR A 479 0.76 -39.79 -40.41
CA THR A 479 0.68 -40.84 -39.37
C THR A 479 2.02 -41.54 -39.18
N GLY A 480 2.31 -42.00 -37.95
CA GLY A 480 3.46 -42.87 -37.70
C GLY A 480 3.24 -44.26 -38.29
N SER A 481 4.32 -44.88 -38.79
CA SER A 481 4.35 -46.29 -39.23
C SER A 481 4.71 -47.25 -38.09
#